data_AF-A0A2V8P106-F1
#
_entry.id   AF-A0A2V8P106-F1
#
_cell.length_a   1.000
_cell.length_b   1.000
_cell.length_c   1.000
_cell.angle_alpha   90.00
_cell.angle_beta   90.00
_cell.angle_gamma   90.00
#
_symmetry.space_group_name_H-M   'P 1'
#
loop_
_entity.id
_entity.type
_entity.pdbx_description
1 polymer ?
#
loop_
_entity_poly.entity_id
_entity_poly.type
_entity_poly.pdbx_seq_one_letter_code
_entity_poly.pdbx_strand_id
1 'polypeptide(L)'
;MDYALSDAEVRVLGSLIEKEITTPDYYPLSLNALMAACNQSSNRNPVAHFDESTVARAVESLQEKKLVHLLDRGESRVTKYRHVLYEAMNLGRPAIAVMCVMMLRGPQTVGEIRTRSNRLYNFSSLEEVEITLNSLMSGALIVRLPRQSGQKEVRYAHLLSGEVSFTEPEAEPDRIGKLEKEVDDLKKQFEQFRKQFE
;
A
#
# COMPACT_ATOMS: atom_id res chain seq x y z
N MET A 1 15.91 9.46 -6.62
CA MET A 1 15.84 9.09 -5.19
C MET A 1 16.84 7.99 -5.02
N ASP A 2 17.89 8.23 -4.24
CA ASP A 2 19.08 7.35 -4.25
C ASP A 2 18.90 6.06 -3.43
N TYR A 3 17.73 5.85 -2.84
CA TYR A 3 17.44 4.73 -1.96
C TYR A 3 16.02 4.20 -2.19
N ALA A 4 15.88 2.87 -2.29
CA ALA A 4 14.59 2.19 -2.26
C ALA A 4 14.08 2.06 -0.82
N LEU A 5 12.77 2.21 -0.63
CA LEU A 5 12.09 1.99 0.65
C LEU A 5 11.60 0.55 0.76
N SER A 6 11.85 -0.07 1.91
CA SER A 6 11.24 -1.35 2.29
C SER A 6 9.74 -1.22 2.56
N ASP A 7 9.04 -2.36 2.57
CA ASP A 7 7.58 -2.40 2.81
C ASP A 7 7.20 -1.79 4.17
N ALA A 8 8.02 -2.00 5.20
CA ALA A 8 7.80 -1.42 6.53
C ALA A 8 7.94 0.11 6.51
N GLU A 9 8.95 0.64 5.81
CA GLU A 9 9.15 2.08 5.64
C GLU A 9 8.00 2.73 4.87
N VAL A 10 7.58 2.12 3.76
CA VAL A 10 6.42 2.59 2.99
C VAL A 10 5.16 2.60 3.84
N ARG A 11 4.93 1.54 4.62
CA ARG A 11 3.77 1.45 5.51
C ARG A 11 3.79 2.53 6.58
N VAL A 12 4.95 2.76 7.21
CA VAL A 12 5.14 3.80 8.22
C VAL A 12 4.86 5.18 7.62
N LEU A 13 5.47 5.49 6.48
CA LEU A 13 5.32 6.78 5.81
C LEU A 13 3.86 7.03 5.39
N GLY A 14 3.22 6.04 4.75
CA GLY A 14 1.80 6.12 4.39
C GLY A 14 0.89 6.29 5.60
N SER A 15 1.21 5.63 6.73
CA SER A 15 0.42 5.75 7.96
C SER A 15 0.56 7.13 8.60
N LEU A 16 1.75 7.73 8.59
CA LEU A 16 1.96 9.10 9.06
C LEU A 16 1.17 10.11 8.23
N ILE A 17 1.19 9.98 6.90
CA ILE A 17 0.43 10.86 5.99
C ILE A 17 -1.08 10.72 6.21
N GLU A 18 -1.57 9.48 6.29
CA GLU A 18 -2.99 9.23 6.53
C GLU A 18 -3.46 9.88 7.84
N LYS A 19 -2.69 9.73 8.92
CA LYS A 19 -3.08 10.26 10.23
C LYS A 19 -2.89 11.77 10.37
N GLU A 20 -1.91 12.36 9.70
CA GLU A 20 -1.77 13.81 9.61
C GLU A 20 -3.03 14.45 9.01
N ILE A 21 -3.57 13.86 7.94
CA ILE A 21 -4.72 14.43 7.23
C ILE A 21 -6.05 14.05 7.88
N THR A 22 -6.24 12.77 8.24
CA THR A 22 -7.55 12.26 8.67
C THR A 22 -7.81 12.39 10.17
N THR A 23 -6.76 12.56 10.97
CA THR A 23 -6.82 12.62 12.44
C THR A 23 -5.79 13.63 12.98
N PRO A 24 -5.86 14.91 12.58
CA PRO A 24 -4.83 15.91 12.92
C PRO A 24 -4.67 16.13 14.42
N ASP A 25 -5.74 15.97 15.21
CA ASP A 25 -5.70 16.13 16.67
C ASP A 25 -4.76 15.14 17.37
N TYR A 26 -4.50 14.00 16.75
CA TYR A 26 -3.61 12.95 17.28
C TYR A 26 -2.22 13.00 16.66
N TYR A 27 -1.98 13.87 15.68
CA TYR A 27 -0.70 14.01 14.99
C TYR A 27 0.14 15.14 15.62
N PRO A 28 1.47 15.01 15.74
CA PRO A 28 2.34 13.89 15.35
C PRO A 28 2.17 12.64 16.22
N LEU A 29 2.48 11.46 15.67
CA LEU A 29 2.21 10.16 16.32
C LEU A 29 3.36 9.73 17.25
N SER A 30 3.04 9.09 18.38
CA SER A 30 4.02 8.29 19.13
C SER A 30 4.30 6.96 18.43
N LEU A 31 5.35 6.24 18.84
CA LEU A 31 5.70 4.93 18.28
C LEU A 31 4.53 3.93 18.37
N ASN A 32 3.86 3.87 19.52
CA ASN A 32 2.71 2.98 19.75
C ASN A 32 1.52 3.33 18.84
N ALA A 33 1.21 4.62 18.68
CA ALA A 33 0.13 5.07 17.81
C ALA A 33 0.46 4.78 16.33
N LEU A 34 1.73 4.93 15.94
CA LEU A 34 2.20 4.62 14.60
C LEU A 34 2.13 3.12 14.30
N MET A 35 2.56 2.27 15.22
CA MET A 35 2.44 0.80 15.09
C MET A 35 0.97 0.39 14.93
N ALA A 36 0.08 0.95 15.76
CA ALA A 36 -1.36 0.70 15.64
C ALA A 36 -1.91 1.14 14.28
N ALA A 37 -1.43 2.26 13.73
CA ALA A 37 -1.81 2.74 12.39
C ALA A 37 -1.25 1.85 11.26
N CYS A 38 -0.05 1.29 11.41
CA CYS A 38 0.55 0.39 10.41
C CYS A 38 -0.22 -0.93 10.29
N ASN A 39 -0.75 -1.42 11.41
CA ASN A 39 -1.40 -2.73 11.56
C ASN A 39 -2.93 -2.70 11.45
N GLN A 40 -3.52 -1.59 10.97
CA GLN A 40 -4.97 -1.52 10.78
C GLN A 40 -5.44 -2.55 9.74
N SER A 41 -6.60 -3.18 9.99
CA SER A 41 -7.21 -4.11 9.04
C SER A 41 -7.90 -3.41 7.87
N SER A 42 -8.36 -2.18 8.10
CA SER A 42 -8.97 -1.35 7.06
C SER A 42 -7.92 -0.49 6.38
N ASN A 43 -8.17 -0.19 5.10
CA ASN A 43 -7.31 0.69 4.31
C ASN A 43 -5.84 0.24 4.20
N ARG A 44 -5.57 -1.05 4.40
CA ARG A 44 -4.26 -1.67 4.22
C ARG A 44 -4.37 -2.86 3.27
N ASN A 45 -3.44 -2.95 2.34
CA ASN A 45 -3.26 -4.13 1.51
C ASN A 45 -1.76 -4.30 1.19
N PRO A 46 -1.08 -5.34 1.72
CA PRO A 46 -1.62 -6.37 2.62
C PRO A 46 -1.85 -5.84 4.05
N VAL A 47 -2.75 -6.48 4.80
CA VAL A 47 -2.80 -6.30 6.27
C VAL A 47 -1.51 -6.85 6.87
N ALA A 48 -0.87 -6.08 7.75
CA ALA A 48 0.39 -6.44 8.36
C ALA A 48 0.27 -6.50 9.89
N HIS A 49 1.23 -7.17 10.52
CA HIS A 49 1.36 -7.30 11.97
C HIS A 49 2.80 -6.99 12.39
N PHE A 50 3.21 -5.75 12.20
CA PHE A 50 4.54 -5.31 12.63
C PHE A 50 4.62 -5.20 14.14
N ASP A 51 5.74 -5.64 14.70
CA ASP A 51 6.09 -5.41 16.09
C ASP A 51 6.72 -4.02 16.27
N GLU A 52 6.90 -3.62 17.52
CA GLU A 52 7.49 -2.32 17.87
C GLU A 52 8.90 -2.17 17.29
N SER A 53 9.69 -3.24 17.31
CA SER A 53 11.07 -3.23 16.81
C SER A 53 11.16 -2.99 15.30
N THR A 54 10.22 -3.53 14.52
CA THR A 54 10.15 -3.31 13.07
C THR A 54 9.76 -1.87 12.75
N VAL A 55 8.76 -1.32 13.47
CA VAL A 55 8.32 0.06 13.27
C VAL A 55 9.41 1.05 13.68
N ALA A 56 10.09 0.82 14.82
CA ALA A 56 11.18 1.66 15.29
C ALA A 56 12.33 1.73 14.26
N ARG A 57 12.82 0.58 13.78
CA ARG A 57 13.87 0.51 12.76
C ARG A 57 13.47 1.19 11.45
N ALA A 58 12.22 1.02 11.02
CA ALA A 58 11.71 1.67 9.82
C ALA A 58 11.69 3.20 9.97
N VAL A 59 11.30 3.70 11.15
CA VAL A 59 11.30 5.14 11.45
C VAL A 59 12.71 5.72 11.50
N GLU A 60 13.65 5.03 12.13
CA GLU A 60 15.07 5.43 12.17
C GLU A 60 15.65 5.52 10.75
N SER A 61 15.44 4.49 9.92
CA SER A 61 15.87 4.50 8.52
C SER A 61 15.22 5.63 7.71
N LEU A 62 13.92 5.90 7.93
CA LEU A 62 13.24 7.04 7.28
C LEU A 62 13.77 8.40 7.76
N GLN A 63 14.27 8.49 8.99
CA GLN A 63 14.91 9.70 9.51
C GLN A 63 16.25 9.94 8.81
N GLU A 64 17.08 8.90 8.66
CA GLU A 64 18.35 8.98 7.92
C GLU A 64 18.11 9.44 6.46
N LYS A 65 17.03 8.94 5.85
CA LYS A 65 16.55 9.33 4.51
C LYS A 65 15.87 10.71 4.47
N LYS A 66 15.75 11.41 5.61
CA LYS A 66 15.10 12.74 5.76
C LYS A 66 13.64 12.78 5.30
N LEU A 67 12.92 11.67 5.46
CA LEU A 67 11.49 11.56 5.14
C LEU A 67 10.60 11.68 6.38
N VAL A 68 11.17 11.47 7.56
CA VAL A 68 10.49 11.58 8.86
C VAL A 68 11.36 12.40 9.83
N HIS A 69 10.74 13.31 10.57
CA HIS A 69 11.39 14.09 11.63
C HIS A 69 10.82 13.70 13.00
N LEU A 70 11.70 13.63 14.00
CA LEU A 70 11.32 13.51 15.39
C LEU A 70 11.02 14.89 15.97
N LEU A 71 9.96 14.95 16.76
CA LEU A 71 9.59 16.11 17.55
C LEU A 71 9.78 15.72 19.01
N ASP A 72 10.93 16.10 19.54
CA ASP A 72 11.18 16.08 20.97
C ASP A 72 10.73 17.44 21.53
N ARG A 73 9.51 17.49 22.04
CA ARG A 73 9.06 18.67 22.79
C ARG A 73 9.54 18.44 24.21
N GLY A 74 10.56 19.18 24.65
CA GLY A 74 11.26 18.96 25.94
C GLY A 74 10.40 18.90 27.22
N GLU A 75 9.09 19.16 27.16
CA GLU A 75 8.14 18.95 28.26
C GLU A 75 7.43 17.59 28.21
N SER A 76 7.34 16.94 27.05
CA SER A 76 6.67 15.65 26.86
C SER A 76 7.71 14.53 26.75
N ARG A 77 7.64 13.56 27.68
CA ARG A 77 8.56 12.40 27.71
C ARG A 77 8.42 11.44 26.52
N VAL A 78 7.41 11.63 25.67
CA VAL A 78 7.09 10.70 24.58
C VAL A 78 7.49 11.33 23.25
N THR A 79 8.49 10.73 22.61
CA THR A 79 8.93 11.11 21.27
C THR A 79 7.81 10.94 20.26
N LYS A 80 7.62 11.97 19.41
CA LYS A 80 6.61 11.97 18.36
C LYS A 80 7.24 12.10 16.98
N TYR A 81 6.58 11.54 15.97
CA TYR A 81 7.08 11.43 14.61
C TYR A 81 6.16 12.16 13.64
N ARG A 82 6.77 12.90 12.71
CA ARG A 82 6.07 13.55 11.59
C ARG A 82 6.73 13.21 10.26
N HIS A 83 5.94 13.05 9.21
CA HIS A 83 6.45 12.99 7.84
C HIS A 83 6.77 14.41 7.32
N VAL A 84 7.66 14.49 6.33
CA VAL A 84 8.03 15.73 5.63
C VAL A 84 7.93 15.57 4.11
N LEU A 85 6.98 14.75 3.66
CA LEU A 85 6.91 14.33 2.26
C LEU A 85 6.53 15.48 1.32
N TYR A 86 5.77 16.46 1.81
CA TYR A 86 5.43 17.67 1.06
C TYR A 86 6.70 18.40 0.60
N GLU A 87 7.64 18.63 1.53
CA GLU A 87 8.87 19.35 1.25
C GLU A 87 9.91 18.46 0.57
N ALA A 88 10.06 17.22 1.03
CA ALA A 88 11.08 16.30 0.52
C ALA A 88 10.89 15.94 -0.96
N MET A 89 9.65 15.97 -1.46
CA MET A 89 9.32 15.63 -2.84
C MET A 89 8.66 16.78 -3.61
N ASN A 90 8.53 17.96 -3.00
CA ASN A 90 7.85 19.13 -3.58
C ASN A 90 6.43 18.79 -4.09
N LEU A 91 5.64 18.12 -3.26
CA LEU A 91 4.31 17.62 -3.61
C LEU A 91 3.19 18.45 -2.99
N GLY A 92 2.14 18.69 -3.77
CA GLY A 92 0.89 19.26 -3.28
C GLY A 92 -0.03 18.22 -2.62
N ARG A 93 -1.08 18.69 -1.95
CA ARG A 93 -2.10 17.84 -1.31
C ARG A 93 -2.72 16.77 -2.22
N PRO A 94 -3.06 17.04 -3.50
CA PRO A 94 -3.60 16.01 -4.39
C PRO A 94 -2.60 14.87 -4.60
N ALA A 95 -1.34 15.20 -4.88
CA ALA A 95 -0.27 14.24 -5.10
C ALA A 95 0.01 13.39 -3.86
N ILE A 96 0.07 14.02 -2.68
CA ILE A 96 0.25 13.32 -1.39
C ILE A 96 -0.90 12.34 -1.13
N ALA A 97 -2.14 12.71 -1.44
CA ALA A 97 -3.28 11.82 -1.28
C ALA A 97 -3.18 10.58 -2.19
N VAL A 98 -2.80 10.76 -3.46
CA VAL A 98 -2.57 9.64 -4.39
C VAL A 98 -1.47 8.72 -3.89
N MET A 99 -0.32 9.29 -3.51
CA MET A 99 0.82 8.52 -2.99
C MET A 99 0.44 7.75 -1.73
N CYS A 100 -0.28 8.38 -0.80
CA CYS A 100 -0.75 7.75 0.43
C CYS A 100 -1.62 6.50 0.14
N VAL A 101 -2.55 6.59 -0.82
CA VAL A 101 -3.39 5.44 -1.17
C VAL A 101 -2.55 4.30 -1.76
N MET A 102 -1.62 4.61 -2.67
CA MET A 102 -0.76 3.58 -3.29
C MET A 102 0.20 2.94 -2.28
N MET A 103 0.80 3.72 -1.37
CA MET A 103 1.69 3.20 -0.32
C MET A 103 0.97 2.24 0.64
N LEU A 104 -0.30 2.52 0.93
CA LEU A 104 -1.07 1.72 1.89
C LEU A 104 -1.78 0.53 1.25
N ARG A 105 -2.04 0.56 -0.06
CA ARG A 105 -2.90 -0.43 -0.74
C ARG A 105 -2.31 -1.05 -2.01
N GLY A 106 -1.07 -0.72 -2.35
CA GLY A 106 -0.41 -1.18 -3.57
C GLY A 106 -0.97 -0.52 -4.83
N PRO A 107 -0.86 -1.18 -6.01
CA PRO A 107 -1.30 -0.62 -7.28
C PRO A 107 -2.81 -0.33 -7.35
N GLN A 108 -3.20 0.81 -7.91
CA GLN A 108 -4.59 1.29 -7.93
C GLN A 108 -5.03 1.79 -9.31
N THR A 109 -6.32 1.66 -9.62
CA THR A 109 -6.93 2.33 -10.79
C THR A 109 -7.32 3.77 -10.47
N VAL A 110 -7.58 4.59 -11.49
CA VAL A 110 -8.00 6.00 -11.33
C VAL A 110 -9.28 6.10 -10.49
N GLY A 111 -10.25 5.21 -10.73
CA GLY A 111 -11.50 5.16 -9.97
C GLY A 111 -11.29 4.79 -8.51
N GLU A 112 -10.45 3.79 -8.24
CA GLU A 112 -10.10 3.39 -6.88
C GLU A 112 -9.42 4.53 -6.11
N ILE A 113 -8.47 5.22 -6.74
CA ILE A 113 -7.77 6.37 -6.15
C ILE A 113 -8.78 7.43 -5.72
N ARG A 114 -9.66 7.86 -6.63
CA ARG A 114 -10.69 8.87 -6.34
C ARG A 114 -11.55 8.49 -5.13
N THR A 115 -12.07 7.26 -5.11
CA THR A 115 -12.95 6.81 -4.01
C THR A 115 -12.18 6.67 -2.69
N ARG A 116 -10.95 6.14 -2.72
CA ARG A 116 -10.18 5.82 -1.51
C ARG A 116 -9.46 7.05 -0.95
N SER A 117 -9.26 8.10 -1.74
CA SER A 117 -8.65 9.36 -1.30
C SER A 117 -9.64 10.35 -0.72
N ASN A 118 -10.96 10.11 -0.74
CA ASN A 118 -11.98 11.10 -0.34
C ASN A 118 -11.72 11.79 1.01
N ARG A 119 -11.21 11.05 2.00
CA ARG A 119 -10.87 11.60 3.34
C ARG A 119 -9.50 12.30 3.40
N LEU A 120 -8.65 12.08 2.40
CA LEU A 120 -7.33 12.69 2.25
C LEU A 120 -7.40 13.98 1.42
N TYR A 121 -8.01 13.88 0.25
CA TYR A 121 -8.25 14.97 -0.68
C TYR A 121 -9.46 14.62 -1.57
N ASN A 122 -10.41 15.54 -1.65
CA ASN A 122 -11.65 15.35 -2.40
C ASN A 122 -11.45 15.80 -3.86
N PHE A 123 -11.17 14.84 -4.75
CA PHE A 123 -11.07 15.10 -6.18
C PHE A 123 -12.45 15.37 -6.80
N SER A 124 -12.56 16.50 -7.49
CA SER A 124 -13.77 16.94 -8.18
C SER A 124 -14.19 16.00 -9.32
N SER A 125 -13.22 15.45 -10.05
CA SER A 125 -13.44 14.57 -11.21
C SER A 125 -12.38 13.48 -11.33
N LEU A 126 -12.62 12.50 -12.23
CA LEU A 126 -11.59 11.52 -12.60
C LEU A 126 -10.43 12.20 -13.37
N GLU A 127 -10.73 13.25 -14.13
CA GLU A 127 -9.74 14.03 -14.87
C GLU A 127 -8.73 14.71 -13.94
N GLU A 128 -9.17 15.24 -12.78
CA GLU A 128 -8.26 15.81 -11.78
C GLU A 128 -7.28 14.76 -11.22
N VAL A 129 -7.75 13.52 -11.06
CA VAL A 129 -6.88 12.39 -10.66
C VAL A 129 -5.88 12.07 -11.76
N GLU A 130 -6.30 12.02 -13.02
CA GLU A 130 -5.41 11.77 -14.16
C GLU A 130 -4.34 12.86 -14.32
N ILE A 131 -4.71 14.14 -14.18
CA ILE A 131 -3.76 15.26 -14.17
C ILE A 131 -2.73 15.08 -13.06
N THR A 132 -3.18 14.69 -11.85
CA THR A 132 -2.30 14.44 -10.71
C THR A 132 -1.35 13.26 -10.97
N LEU A 133 -1.86 12.17 -11.56
CA LEU A 133 -1.06 11.01 -11.94
C LEU A 133 -0.01 11.36 -13.00
N ASN A 134 -0.38 12.14 -14.02
CA ASN A 134 0.55 12.60 -15.06
C ASN A 134 1.68 13.46 -14.49
N SER A 135 1.37 14.34 -13.54
CA SER A 135 2.36 15.13 -12.81
C SER A 135 3.32 14.22 -12.01
N LEU A 136 2.78 13.25 -11.27
CA LEU A 136 3.58 12.28 -10.51
C LEU A 136 4.46 11.38 -11.39
N MET A 137 3.98 10.98 -12.58
CA MET A 137 4.77 10.22 -13.56
C MET A 137 5.92 11.06 -14.13
N SER A 138 5.66 12.34 -14.41
CA SER A 138 6.69 13.27 -14.90
C SER A 138 7.79 13.48 -13.86
N GLY A 139 7.47 13.40 -12.57
CA GLY A 139 8.41 13.39 -11.46
C GLY A 139 9.06 12.03 -11.15
N ALA A 140 8.79 10.99 -11.96
CA ALA A 140 9.28 9.62 -11.75
C ALA A 140 8.96 9.04 -10.35
N LEU A 141 7.81 9.42 -9.77
CA LEU A 141 7.36 8.93 -8.46
C LEU A 141 6.38 7.76 -8.57
N ILE A 142 5.72 7.63 -9.72
CA ILE A 142 4.80 6.54 -10.02
C ILE A 142 5.04 6.03 -11.44
N VAL A 143 4.53 4.84 -11.72
CA VAL A 143 4.54 4.23 -13.06
C VAL A 143 3.16 3.70 -13.40
N ARG A 144 2.80 3.83 -14.68
CA ARG A 144 1.62 3.18 -15.27
C ARG A 144 1.94 1.71 -15.57
N LEU A 145 1.17 0.80 -14.99
CA LEU A 145 1.37 -0.63 -15.18
C LEU A 145 0.76 -1.09 -16.53
N PRO A 146 1.34 -2.10 -17.20
CA PRO A 146 0.69 -2.76 -18.33
C PRO A 146 -0.64 -3.38 -17.87
N ARG A 147 -1.58 -3.52 -18.81
CA ARG A 147 -2.90 -4.11 -18.52
C ARG A 147 -2.70 -5.60 -18.20
N GLN A 148 -3.23 -6.05 -17.06
CA GLN A 148 -3.28 -7.49 -16.76
C GLN A 148 -4.28 -8.18 -17.68
N SER A 149 -3.98 -9.42 -18.08
CA SER A 149 -4.91 -10.24 -18.86
C SER A 149 -6.27 -10.33 -18.14
N GLY A 150 -7.35 -10.05 -18.84
CA GLY A 150 -8.71 -10.03 -18.28
C GLY A 150 -9.13 -8.75 -17.53
N GLN A 151 -8.23 -7.80 -17.25
CA GLN A 151 -8.58 -6.51 -16.64
C GLN A 151 -8.60 -5.38 -17.68
N LYS A 152 -9.77 -4.73 -17.80
CA LYS A 152 -9.94 -3.58 -18.70
C LYS A 152 -9.26 -2.32 -18.16
N GLU A 153 -9.07 -2.19 -16.85
CA GLU A 153 -8.59 -0.95 -16.24
C GLU A 153 -7.07 -0.93 -16.05
N VAL A 154 -6.49 0.24 -16.25
CA VAL A 154 -5.05 0.49 -16.04
C VAL A 154 -4.82 0.76 -14.56
N ARG A 155 -3.74 0.20 -14.01
CA ARG A 155 -3.28 0.47 -12.64
C ARG A 155 -2.02 1.31 -12.63
N TYR A 156 -1.78 1.98 -11.52
CA TYR A 156 -0.61 2.79 -11.25
C TYR A 156 0.01 2.35 -9.93
N ALA A 157 1.34 2.32 -9.86
CA ALA A 157 2.08 1.99 -8.64
C ALA A 157 3.14 3.06 -8.34
N HIS A 158 3.48 3.22 -7.07
CA HIS A 158 4.57 4.10 -6.68
C HIS A 158 5.93 3.45 -6.93
N LEU A 159 6.95 4.29 -7.12
CA LEU A 159 8.34 3.87 -7.35
C LEU A 159 9.23 4.03 -6.11
N LEU A 160 8.65 4.38 -4.96
CA LEU A 160 9.39 4.57 -3.70
C LEU A 160 10.14 3.31 -3.23
N SER A 161 9.66 2.12 -3.59
CA SER A 161 10.28 0.83 -3.24
C SER A 161 11.24 0.30 -4.32
N GLY A 162 11.61 1.15 -5.28
CA GLY A 162 12.40 0.75 -6.44
C GLY A 162 11.53 0.41 -7.66
N GLU A 163 12.16 -0.19 -8.67
CA GLU A 163 11.46 -0.59 -9.89
C GLU A 163 10.43 -1.69 -9.58
N VAL A 164 9.20 -1.47 -10.05
CA VAL A 164 8.13 -2.45 -9.90
C VAL A 164 8.38 -3.57 -10.91
N SER A 165 9.01 -4.65 -10.44
CA SER A 165 9.21 -5.85 -11.26
C SER A 165 7.88 -6.57 -11.45
N PHE A 166 7.40 -6.57 -12.68
CA PHE A 166 6.21 -7.32 -13.07
C PHE A 166 6.60 -8.77 -13.31
N THR A 167 6.43 -9.61 -12.31
CA THR A 167 6.02 -10.98 -12.60
C THR A 167 4.55 -10.90 -12.98
N GLU A 168 4.21 -11.19 -14.24
CA GLU A 168 2.85 -11.61 -14.57
C GLU A 168 2.41 -12.59 -13.47
N PRO A 169 1.22 -12.43 -12.87
CA PRO A 169 0.70 -13.53 -12.08
C PRO A 169 0.70 -14.71 -13.05
N GLU A 170 1.56 -15.71 -12.82
CA GLU A 170 1.48 -16.98 -13.52
C GLU A 170 0.00 -17.33 -13.52
N ALA A 171 -0.59 -17.42 -14.71
CA ALA A 171 -1.97 -17.83 -14.85
C ALA A 171 -2.10 -19.08 -14.00
N GLU A 172 -2.82 -19.01 -12.87
CA GLU A 172 -2.99 -20.18 -12.01
C GLU A 172 -3.46 -21.29 -12.94
N PRO A 173 -2.67 -22.36 -13.13
CA PRO A 173 -2.94 -23.32 -14.18
C PRO A 173 -4.25 -24.02 -13.84
N ASP A 174 -5.32 -23.62 -14.54
CA ASP A 174 -6.71 -24.06 -14.43
C ASP A 174 -6.98 -24.82 -13.11
N ARG A 175 -6.86 -24.09 -12.00
CA ARG A 175 -6.96 -24.69 -10.66
C ARG A 175 -8.33 -25.32 -10.47
N ILE A 176 -9.35 -24.74 -11.12
CA ILE A 176 -10.71 -25.24 -11.19
C ILE A 176 -10.78 -26.53 -11.99
N GLY A 177 -10.25 -26.59 -13.22
CA GLY A 177 -10.25 -27.81 -14.03
C GLY A 177 -9.42 -28.95 -13.45
N LYS A 178 -8.35 -28.65 -12.70
CA LYS A 178 -7.60 -29.65 -11.91
C LYS A 178 -8.41 -30.19 -10.74
N LEU A 179 -9.06 -29.31 -9.98
CA LEU A 179 -9.93 -29.70 -8.86
C LEU A 179 -11.16 -30.48 -9.35
N GLU A 180 -11.74 -30.13 -10.49
CA GLU A 180 -12.86 -30.86 -11.09
C GLU A 180 -12.45 -32.29 -11.50
N LYS A 181 -11.26 -32.45 -12.09
CA LYS A 181 -10.71 -33.78 -12.39
C LYS A 181 -10.41 -34.60 -11.13
N GLU A 182 -9.81 -34.00 -10.11
CA GLU A 182 -9.57 -34.68 -8.83
C GLU A 182 -10.88 -35.14 -8.19
N VAL A 183 -11.93 -34.31 -8.21
CA VAL A 183 -13.25 -34.67 -7.68
C VAL A 183 -13.90 -35.80 -8.48
N ASP A 184 -13.77 -35.81 -9.80
CA ASP A 184 -14.31 -36.88 -10.65
C ASP A 184 -13.57 -38.21 -10.42
N ASP A 185 -12.25 -38.18 -10.28
CA ASP A 185 -11.45 -39.36 -9.98
C ASP A 185 -11.71 -39.90 -8.56
N LEU A 186 -11.88 -39.01 -7.56
CA LEU A 186 -12.24 -39.41 -6.20
C LEU A 186 -13.62 -40.09 -6.14
N LYS A 187 -14.59 -39.58 -6.92
CA LYS A 187 -15.92 -40.20 -7.02
C LYS A 187 -15.85 -41.61 -7.60
N LYS A 188 -15.06 -41.82 -8.65
CA LYS A 188 -14.85 -43.16 -9.26
C LYS A 188 -14.18 -44.13 -8.30
N GLN A 189 -13.14 -43.67 -7.58
CA GLN A 189 -12.47 -44.48 -6.56
C GLN A 189 -13.42 -44.86 -5.43
N PHE A 190 -14.28 -43.94 -4.99
CA PHE A 190 -15.29 -44.20 -3.97
C PHE A 190 -16.33 -45.23 -4.42
N GLU A 191 -16.82 -45.14 -5.67
CA GLU A 191 -17.76 -46.14 -6.21
C GLU A 191 -17.12 -47.53 -6.34
N GLN A 192 -15.85 -47.61 -6.75
CA GLN A 192 -15.11 -48.87 -6.81
C GLN A 192 -14.88 -49.47 -5.42
N PHE A 193 -14.50 -48.64 -4.44
CA PHE A 193 -14.34 -49.08 -3.06
C PHE A 193 -15.67 -49.58 -2.48
N ARG A 194 -16.78 -48.86 -2.71
CA ARG A 194 -18.11 -49.28 -2.23
C ARG A 194 -18.52 -50.66 -2.76
N LYS A 195 -18.21 -50.96 -4.03
CA LYS A 195 -18.48 -52.28 -4.64
C LYS A 195 -17.62 -53.42 -4.09
N GLN A 196 -16.53 -53.12 -3.37
CA GLN A 196 -15.67 -54.12 -2.74
C GLN A 196 -16.18 -54.59 -1.37
N PHE A 197 -17.16 -53.87 -0.80
CA PHE A 197 -17.76 -54.16 0.51
C PHE A 197 -19.25 -54.56 0.41
N GLU A 198 -19.76 -54.79 -0.82
CA GLU A 198 -20.98 -55.56 -1.12
C GLU A 198 -20.62 -57.00 -1.51
#